data_AF-A0A9E7BYW1-F1
#
_entry.id   AF-A0A9E7BYW1-F1
#
_cell.length_a   1.000
_cell.length_b   1.000
_cell.length_c   1.000
_cell.angle_alpha   90.00
_cell.angle_beta   90.00
_cell.angle_gamma   90.00
#
_symmetry.space_group_name_H-M   'P 1'
#
loop_
_entity.id
_entity.type
_entity.pdbx_description
1 polymer ?
#
loop_
_entity_poly.entity_id
_entity_poly.type
_entity_poly.pdbx_seq_one_letter_code
_entity_poly.pdbx_strand_id
1 'polypeptide(L)'
;MGPPLSDMEQLLRRARPEPSLAFTQDLEASLVDSRRARRRPSWRPSPRRAQRLVVAVGGVAAFAAAMLVLSIAGVRPLGTGGTNGAEAGQRCVSVTEWRVQREPVVTVTADGRLRLGGRPRLVPQQHLRCR
;
A
#
# COMPACT_ATOMS: atom_id res chain seq x y z
N MET A 1 15.32 -12.25 20.50
CA MET A 1 16.62 -12.89 20.18
C MET A 1 16.51 -13.46 18.78
N GLY A 2 17.19 -12.86 17.80
CA GLY A 2 17.16 -13.36 16.41
C GLY A 2 17.94 -14.67 16.28
N PRO A 3 17.61 -15.54 15.32
CA PRO A 3 18.36 -16.77 15.09
C PRO A 3 19.82 -16.46 14.77
N PRO A 4 20.78 -17.30 15.18
CA PRO A 4 22.18 -17.12 14.82
C PRO A 4 22.29 -17.11 13.30
N LEU A 5 22.79 -16.00 12.74
CA LEU A 5 23.09 -15.88 11.31
C LEU A 5 24.03 -17.02 10.95
N SER A 6 23.65 -17.85 9.97
CA SER A 6 24.51 -18.94 9.49
C SER A 6 25.86 -18.37 9.05
N ASP A 7 26.95 -19.10 9.25
CA ASP A 7 28.31 -18.67 8.87
C ASP A 7 28.39 -18.25 7.39
N MET A 8 27.53 -18.86 6.55
CA MET A 8 27.38 -18.52 5.14
C MET A 8 26.76 -17.13 4.92
N GLU A 9 25.82 -16.70 5.75
CA GLU A 9 25.24 -15.37 5.67
C GLU A 9 26.25 -14.29 6.11
N GLN A 10 27.12 -14.59 7.06
CA GLN A 10 28.22 -13.69 7.43
C GLN A 10 29.24 -13.55 6.29
N LEU A 11 29.59 -14.63 5.61
CA LEU A 11 30.47 -14.60 4.44
C LEU A 11 29.87 -13.76 3.30
N LEU A 12 28.57 -13.95 3.00
CA LEU A 12 27.88 -13.18 1.97
C LEU A 12 27.76 -11.69 2.30
N ARG A 13 27.63 -11.33 3.58
CA ARG A 13 27.62 -9.94 4.03
C ARG A 13 29.00 -9.29 3.90
N ARG A 14 30.07 -10.02 4.23
CA ARG A 14 31.46 -9.55 4.10
C ARG A 14 31.90 -9.41 2.64
N ALA A 15 31.36 -10.25 1.76
CA ALA A 15 31.68 -10.25 0.33
C ALA A 15 30.87 -9.23 -0.49
N ARG A 16 30.13 -8.29 0.14
CA ARG A 16 29.38 -7.29 -0.62
C ARG A 16 30.34 -6.31 -1.30
N PRO A 17 30.40 -6.28 -2.65
CA PRO A 17 31.15 -5.26 -3.34
C PRO A 17 30.48 -3.90 -3.11
N GLU A 18 31.29 -2.85 -2.97
CA GLU A 18 30.77 -1.48 -2.99
C GLU A 18 30.16 -1.19 -4.36
N PRO A 19 28.96 -0.61 -4.43
CA PRO A 19 28.37 -0.21 -5.70
C PRO A 19 29.23 0.88 -6.35
N SER A 20 29.31 0.87 -7.68
CA SER A 20 30.01 1.93 -8.40
C SER A 20 29.29 3.27 -8.23
N LEU A 21 30.07 4.35 -8.25
CA LEU A 21 29.54 5.72 -8.09
C LEU A 21 28.59 6.12 -9.23
N ALA A 22 28.77 5.56 -10.43
CA ALA A 22 27.84 5.74 -11.55
C ALA A 22 26.48 5.10 -11.26
N PHE A 23 26.46 3.89 -10.69
CA PHE A 23 25.23 3.19 -10.36
C PHE A 23 24.41 3.92 -9.29
N THR A 24 25.06 4.48 -8.27
CA THR A 24 24.36 5.25 -7.24
C THR A 24 23.75 6.53 -7.79
N GLN A 25 24.47 7.24 -8.66
CA GLN A 25 23.97 8.47 -9.32
C GLN A 25 22.77 8.19 -10.23
N ASP A 26 22.81 7.12 -11.04
CA ASP A 26 21.70 6.73 -11.91
C ASP A 26 20.45 6.34 -11.10
N LEU A 27 20.66 5.63 -9.98
CA LEU A 27 19.59 5.21 -9.10
C LEU A 27 18.92 6.41 -8.41
N GLU A 28 19.70 7.37 -7.93
CA GLU A 28 19.19 8.62 -7.36
C GLU A 28 18.41 9.45 -8.38
N ALA A 29 18.94 9.60 -9.60
CA ALA A 29 18.25 10.32 -10.68
C ALA A 29 16.88 9.68 -10.99
N SER A 30 16.82 8.36 -11.09
CA SER A 30 15.58 7.62 -11.38
C SER A 30 14.49 7.79 -10.30
N LEU A 31 14.89 7.89 -9.03
CA LEU A 31 13.97 8.05 -7.90
C LEU A 31 13.43 9.48 -7.77
N VAL A 32 14.21 10.48 -8.17
CA VAL A 32 13.80 11.89 -8.12
C VAL A 32 12.91 12.25 -9.32
N ASP A 33 13.26 11.80 -10.52
CA ASP A 33 12.49 12.14 -11.73
C ASP A 33 11.12 11.44 -11.79
N SER A 34 11.03 10.21 -11.31
CA SER A 34 9.76 9.47 -11.21
C SER A 34 8.73 10.15 -10.27
N ARG A 35 9.18 10.96 -9.31
CA ARG A 35 8.30 11.77 -8.44
C ARG A 35 7.85 13.07 -9.08
N ARG A 36 8.68 13.69 -9.92
CA ARG A 36 8.38 14.99 -10.57
C ARG A 36 7.52 14.83 -11.82
N ALA A 37 7.70 13.75 -12.59
CA ALA A 37 6.90 13.48 -13.79
C ALA A 37 5.39 13.27 -13.49
N ARG A 38 5.03 12.91 -12.25
CA ARG A 38 3.63 12.62 -11.86
C ARG A 38 2.80 13.86 -11.47
N ARG A 39 3.35 15.09 -11.56
CA ARG A 39 2.71 16.33 -11.06
C ARG A 39 2.65 17.49 -12.06
N ARG A 40 2.38 17.25 -13.34
CA ARG A 40 1.98 18.34 -14.25
C ARG A 40 0.51 18.20 -14.67
N PRO A 41 -0.44 18.64 -13.84
CA PRO A 41 -1.79 18.88 -14.32
C PRO A 41 -1.74 20.10 -15.25
N SER A 42 -2.04 19.91 -16.53
CA SER A 42 -2.25 20.98 -17.50
C SER A 42 -3.50 21.78 -17.10
N TRP A 43 -3.32 22.78 -16.24
CA TRP A 43 -4.38 23.67 -15.79
C TRP A 43 -4.72 24.67 -16.90
N ARG A 44 -5.59 24.26 -17.82
CA ARG A 44 -6.46 25.22 -18.54
C ARG A 44 -7.77 25.31 -17.76
N PRO A 45 -8.10 26.45 -17.11
CA PRO A 45 -9.33 26.58 -16.35
C PRO A 45 -10.52 26.53 -17.31
N SER A 46 -11.26 25.42 -17.27
CA SER A 46 -12.54 25.29 -17.95
C SER A 46 -13.62 26.03 -17.15
N PRO A 47 -14.45 26.88 -17.77
CA PRO A 47 -15.50 27.64 -17.08
C PRO A 47 -16.53 26.74 -16.37
N ARG A 48 -16.66 25.47 -16.79
CA ARG A 48 -17.51 24.46 -16.13
C ARG A 48 -16.99 24.00 -14.77
N ARG A 49 -15.69 24.12 -14.48
CA ARG A 49 -15.12 23.79 -13.16
C ARG A 49 -15.42 24.86 -12.11
N ALA A 50 -15.48 26.13 -12.51
CA ALA A 50 -15.80 27.24 -11.60
C ALA A 50 -17.25 27.14 -11.08
N GLN A 51 -18.22 26.82 -11.95
CA GLN A 51 -19.61 26.61 -11.54
C GLN A 51 -19.79 25.45 -10.56
N ARG A 52 -19.04 24.34 -10.75
CA ARG A 52 -19.06 23.21 -9.82
C ARG A 52 -18.48 23.56 -8.45
N LEU A 53 -17.48 24.44 -8.40
CA LEU A 53 -16.91 24.90 -7.13
C LEU A 53 -17.89 25.76 -6.34
N VAL A 54 -18.64 26.66 -7.00
CA VAL A 54 -19.66 27.49 -6.31
C VAL A 54 -20.79 26.62 -5.73
N VAL A 55 -21.27 25.63 -6.48
CA VAL A 55 -22.30 24.69 -5.98
C VAL A 55 -21.75 23.83 -4.83
N ALA A 56 -20.50 23.38 -4.91
CA ALA A 56 -19.87 22.61 -3.84
C ALA A 56 -19.70 23.42 -2.54
N VAL A 57 -19.31 24.69 -2.65
CA VAL A 57 -19.15 25.58 -1.48
C VAL A 57 -20.51 25.90 -0.83
N GLY A 58 -21.55 26.17 -1.62
CA GLY A 58 -22.90 26.44 -1.11
C GLY A 58 -23.52 25.25 -0.37
N GLY A 59 -23.31 24.02 -0.87
CA GLY A 59 -23.82 22.81 -0.22
C GLY A 59 -23.19 22.54 1.16
N VAL A 60 -21.90 22.83 1.32
CA VAL A 60 -21.19 22.65 2.60
C VAL A 60 -21.69 23.63 3.66
N ALA A 61 -21.94 24.88 3.29
CA ALA A 61 -22.45 25.90 4.22
C ALA A 61 -23.86 25.56 4.73
N ALA A 62 -24.75 25.10 3.83
CA ALA A 62 -26.10 24.68 4.21
C ALA A 62 -26.08 23.45 5.14
N PHE A 63 -25.21 22.48 4.86
CA PHE A 63 -25.04 21.29 5.70
C PHE A 63 -24.49 21.64 7.09
N ALA A 64 -23.51 22.54 7.17
CA ALA A 64 -22.95 23.01 8.43
C ALA A 64 -24.00 23.73 9.29
N ALA A 65 -24.83 24.58 8.69
CA ALA A 65 -25.93 25.26 9.38
C ALA A 65 -26.98 24.25 9.91
N ALA A 66 -27.35 23.25 9.11
CA ALA A 66 -28.28 22.20 9.53
C ALA A 66 -27.73 21.35 10.69
N MET A 67 -26.44 21.00 10.64
CA MET A 67 -25.75 20.27 11.73
C MET A 67 -25.73 21.08 13.02
N LEU A 68 -25.54 22.40 12.94
CA LEU A 68 -25.55 23.29 14.09
C LEU A 68 -26.94 23.35 14.74
N VAL A 69 -28.01 23.46 13.95
CA VAL A 69 -29.40 23.42 14.45
C VAL A 69 -29.72 22.08 15.12
N LEU A 70 -29.31 20.95 14.50
CA LEU A 70 -29.50 19.63 15.10
C LEU A 70 -28.75 19.47 16.43
N SER A 71 -27.54 20.04 16.54
CA SER A 71 -26.74 19.98 17.76
C SER A 71 -27.38 20.74 18.93
N ILE A 72 -28.02 21.89 18.65
CA ILE A 72 -28.76 22.67 19.65
C ILE A 72 -30.02 21.90 20.10
N ALA A 73 -30.66 21.16 19.19
CA ALA A 73 -31.80 20.30 19.50
C ALA A 73 -31.43 19.02 20.29
N GLY A 74 -30.16 18.84 20.68
CA GLY A 74 -29.70 17.66 21.43
C GLY A 74 -29.57 16.38 20.59
N VAL A 75 -29.82 16.47 19.28
CA VAL A 75 -29.59 15.37 18.34
C VAL A 75 -28.09 15.39 18.01
N ARG A 76 -27.39 14.27 18.24
CA ARG A 76 -25.99 14.10 17.80
C ARG A 76 -25.99 13.41 16.44
N PRO A 77 -26.00 14.15 15.31
CA PRO A 77 -26.12 13.57 13.96
C PRO A 77 -24.89 12.73 13.55
N LEU A 78 -23.77 12.91 14.25
CA LEU A 78 -22.54 12.16 14.03
C LEU A 78 -22.28 11.34 15.31
N GLY A 79 -22.82 10.11 15.33
CA GLY A 79 -22.43 9.12 16.34
C GLY A 79 -20.92 8.91 16.29
N THR A 80 -20.26 8.91 17.45
CA THR A 80 -18.83 8.59 17.58
C THR A 80 -18.62 7.10 17.28
N GLY A 81 -18.59 6.74 16.00
CA GLY A 81 -18.55 5.35 15.56
C GLY A 81 -18.13 5.17 14.10
N GLY A 82 -17.25 6.04 13.60
CA GLY A 82 -16.75 5.94 12.22
C GLY A 82 -15.30 6.41 12.12
N THR A 83 -14.35 5.51 12.34
CA THR A 83 -12.91 5.73 12.12
C THR A 83 -12.52 5.57 10.65
N ASN A 84 -13.36 5.99 9.72
CA ASN A 84 -13.05 5.90 8.29
C ASN A 84 -13.05 7.32 7.72
N GLY A 85 -11.85 7.91 7.70
CA GLY A 85 -11.59 9.15 6.99
C GLY A 85 -12.07 9.05 5.55
N ALA A 86 -12.70 10.11 5.06
CA ALA A 86 -13.10 10.21 3.67
C ALA A 86 -11.85 10.24 2.78
N GLU A 87 -11.40 9.07 2.31
CA GLU A 87 -10.37 8.95 1.29
C GLU A 87 -11.01 9.05 -0.09
N ALA A 88 -10.40 9.87 -0.96
CA ALA A 88 -10.82 10.01 -2.35
C ALA A 88 -10.83 8.63 -3.02
N GLY A 89 -12.00 8.20 -3.49
CA GLY A 89 -12.30 6.83 -3.88
C GLY A 89 -11.40 6.27 -4.99
N GLN A 90 -10.26 5.69 -4.60
CA GLN A 90 -9.77 4.52 -5.30
C GLN A 90 -10.67 3.37 -4.86
N ARG A 91 -11.28 2.66 -5.81
CA ARG A 91 -12.09 1.47 -5.45
C ARG A 91 -11.12 0.37 -5.07
N CYS A 92 -10.66 0.41 -3.83
CA CYS A 92 -9.87 -0.65 -3.24
C CYS A 92 -10.82 -1.77 -2.83
N VAL A 93 -10.66 -2.92 -3.47
CA VAL A 93 -11.38 -4.15 -3.12
C VAL A 93 -10.38 -5.14 -2.55
N SER A 94 -10.76 -5.82 -1.47
CA SER A 94 -9.99 -6.96 -0.96
C SER A 94 -10.20 -8.15 -1.91
N VAL A 95 -9.12 -8.67 -2.45
CA VAL A 95 -9.14 -9.81 -3.37
C VAL A 95 -8.34 -10.95 -2.75
N THR A 96 -8.95 -12.14 -2.69
CA THR A 96 -8.27 -13.38 -2.31
C THR A 96 -7.74 -14.04 -3.56
N GLU A 97 -6.42 -14.17 -3.68
CA GLU A 97 -5.76 -14.91 -4.76
C GLU A 97 -5.16 -16.19 -4.19
N TRP A 98 -5.40 -17.32 -4.86
CA TRP A 98 -4.79 -18.59 -4.48
C TRP A 98 -3.42 -18.68 -5.14
N ARG A 99 -2.36 -18.68 -4.35
CA ARG A 99 -0.99 -18.87 -4.84
C ARG A 99 -0.43 -20.21 -4.42
N VAL A 100 0.31 -20.83 -5.33
CA VAL A 100 1.11 -22.03 -5.02
C VAL A 100 2.36 -21.57 -4.28
N GLN A 101 2.46 -21.91 -3.00
CA GLN A 101 3.69 -21.77 -2.23
C GLN A 101 4.35 -23.14 -2.07
N ARG A 102 5.69 -23.17 -2.06
CA ARG A 102 6.44 -24.39 -1.75
C ARG A 102 6.70 -24.44 -0.26
N GLU A 103 6.06 -25.38 0.43
CA GLU A 103 6.39 -25.66 1.83
C GLU A 103 7.59 -26.61 1.89
N PRO A 104 8.58 -26.32 2.76
CA PRO A 104 9.69 -27.24 2.97
C PRO A 104 9.18 -28.49 3.69
N VAL A 105 9.50 -29.65 3.13
CA VAL A 105 9.22 -30.95 3.75
C VAL A 105 10.54 -31.68 3.91
N VAL A 106 10.80 -32.17 5.12
CA VAL A 106 11.95 -33.03 5.40
C VAL A 106 11.52 -34.47 5.23
N THR A 107 12.16 -35.20 4.32
CA THR A 107 11.96 -36.63 4.14
C THR A 107 13.22 -37.39 4.53
N VAL A 108 13.03 -38.54 5.17
CA VAL A 108 14.13 -39.47 5.48
C VAL A 108 14.23 -40.45 4.31
N THR A 109 15.40 -40.56 3.69
CA THR A 109 15.63 -41.55 2.62
C THR A 109 15.82 -42.95 3.19
N ALA A 110 15.70 -43.98 2.34
CA ALA A 110 15.97 -45.36 2.75
C ALA A 110 17.36 -45.55 3.39
N ASP A 111 18.35 -44.75 2.94
CA ASP A 111 19.71 -44.74 3.46
C ASP A 111 19.89 -43.91 4.76
N GLY A 112 18.80 -43.46 5.38
CA GLY A 112 18.82 -42.67 6.63
C GLY A 112 19.26 -41.21 6.49
N ARG A 113 19.40 -40.67 5.27
CA ARG A 113 19.77 -39.27 5.04
C ARG A 113 18.53 -38.37 5.03
N LEU A 114 18.68 -37.16 5.56
CA LEU A 114 17.65 -36.12 5.48
C LEU A 114 17.69 -35.45 4.11
N ARG A 115 16.53 -35.38 3.44
CA ARG A 115 16.34 -34.61 2.21
C ARG A 115 15.31 -33.50 2.45
N LEU A 116 15.66 -32.30 2.03
CA LEU A 116 14.73 -31.17 1.94
C LEU A 116 14.07 -31.18 0.56
N GLY A 117 12.78 -31.42 0.53
CA GLY A 117 11.93 -31.27 -0.65
C GLY A 117 10.98 -30.08 -0.50
N GLY A 118 10.35 -29.68 -1.60
CA GLY A 118 9.28 -28.70 -1.59
C GLY A 118 7.96 -29.35 -1.99
N ARG A 119 6.94 -29.28 -1.15
CA ARG A 119 5.57 -29.68 -1.52
C ARG A 119 4.79 -28.43 -1.96
N PRO A 120 4.16 -28.42 -3.15
CA PRO A 120 3.29 -27.33 -3.53
C PRO A 120 2.04 -27.32 -2.63
N ARG A 121 1.74 -26.19 -2.04
CA ARG A 121 0.51 -25.94 -1.27
C ARG A 121 -0.16 -24.68 -1.78
N LEU A 122 -1.47 -24.76 -2.00
CA LEU A 122 -2.30 -23.61 -2.32
C LEU A 122 -2.55 -22.83 -1.03
N VAL A 123 -2.08 -21.59 -0.99
CA VAL A 123 -2.25 -20.69 0.15
C VAL A 123 -3.10 -19.49 -0.31
N PRO A 124 -4.21 -19.19 0.39
CA PRO A 124 -4.98 -17.99 0.10
C PRO A 124 -4.19 -16.76 0.55
N GLN A 125 -3.94 -15.83 -0.37
CA GLN A 125 -3.35 -14.53 -0.05
C GLN A 125 -4.36 -13.42 -0.32
N GLN A 126 -4.73 -12.71 0.75
CA GLN A 126 -5.54 -11.51 0.66
C GLN A 126 -4.65 -10.31 0.39
N HIS A 127 -5.00 -9.53 -0.64
CA HIS A 127 -4.37 -8.25 -0.89
C HIS A 127 -5.41 -7.24 -1.37
N LEU A 128 -5.15 -5.96 -1.10
CA LEU A 128 -5.98 -4.87 -1.57
C LEU A 128 -5.62 -4.55 -3.02
N ARG A 129 -6.60 -4.63 -3.92
CA ARG A 129 -6.47 -4.13 -5.30
C ARG A 129 -7.23 -2.82 -5.41
N CYS A 130 -6.50 -1.74 -5.65
CA CYS A 130 -7.06 -0.43 -5.92
C CYS A 130 -7.09 -0.17 -7.43
N ARG A 131 -8.24 0.27 -7.94
CA ARG A 131 -8.42 0.74 -9.33
C ARG A 131 -8.69 2.23 -9.35
#